data_AF-A0A6V7J393-F1
#
_entry.id   AF-A0A6V7J393-F1
#
_cell.length_a   1.000
_cell.length_b   1.000
_cell.length_c   1.000
_cell.angle_alpha   90.00
_cell.angle_beta   90.00
_cell.angle_gamma   90.00
#
_symmetry.space_group_name_H-M   'P 1'
#
loop_
_entity.id
_entity.type
_entity.pdbx_description
1 polymer ?
#
loop_
_entity_poly.entity_id
_entity_poly.type
_entity_poly.pdbx_seq_one_letter_code
_entity_poly.pdbx_strand_id
1 'polypeptide(L)'
;MIGVGTKNAELNVEGSFRSLLGKDRESWGLSYKGLIQHDGSWKNYSKAFGKGSLVGVHLDTWKGTLQFTLNRKPMGTAFTGLRGKELYPMITSTAAKTKMRITQSISVPNSLQLDCMAKIKCAERDYLIRTFPGLKYFYGSIFASLVRGFR
;
A
#
# COMPACT_ATOMS: atom_id res chain seq x y z
N MET A 1 -2.77 9.99 8.79
CA MET A 1 -3.27 9.17 7.67
C MET A 1 -2.09 8.67 6.86
N ILE A 2 -2.30 7.60 6.11
CA ILE A 2 -1.29 6.98 5.23
C ILE A 2 -1.96 6.80 3.87
N GLY A 3 -1.28 7.14 2.78
CA GLY A 3 -1.90 7.09 1.47
C GLY A 3 -1.00 7.51 0.34
N VAL A 4 -1.62 7.98 -0.74
CA VAL A 4 -0.93 8.53 -1.91
C VAL A 4 -1.62 9.82 -2.36
N GLY A 5 -0.91 10.67 -3.07
CA GLY A 5 -1.50 11.85 -3.71
C GLY A 5 -0.70 12.31 -4.91
N THR A 6 -1.29 13.23 -5.67
CA THR A 6 -0.65 13.88 -6.82
C THR A 6 0.29 14.98 -6.35
N LYS A 7 1.05 15.57 -7.26
CA LYS A 7 1.86 16.76 -6.99
C LYS A 7 1.04 17.98 -6.54
N ASN A 8 -0.28 17.99 -6.76
CA ASN A 8 -1.15 19.10 -6.39
C ASN A 8 -1.83 18.91 -5.02
N ALA A 9 -1.57 17.80 -4.32
CA ALA A 9 -2.17 17.56 -3.03
C ALA A 9 -1.80 18.67 -2.02
N GLU A 10 -2.79 19.19 -1.30
CA GLU A 10 -2.58 20.14 -0.22
C GLU A 10 -1.72 19.50 0.88
N LEU A 11 -0.59 20.12 1.25
CA LEU A 11 0.34 19.59 2.26
C LEU A 11 0.26 20.29 3.62
N ASN A 12 -0.30 21.51 3.66
CA ASN A 12 -0.36 22.33 4.86
C ASN A 12 -1.81 22.77 5.12
N VAL A 13 -2.27 22.61 6.36
CA VAL A 13 -3.54 23.19 6.83
C VAL A 13 -3.24 23.99 8.08
N GLU A 14 -3.34 25.31 7.97
CA GLU A 14 -3.23 26.19 9.13
C GLU A 14 -4.53 26.20 9.93
N GLY A 15 -4.43 26.31 11.25
CA GLY A 15 -5.56 26.57 12.13
C GLY A 15 -6.59 25.43 12.31
N SER A 16 -6.39 24.24 11.73
CA SER A 16 -7.30 23.11 12.00
C SER A 16 -6.65 21.72 11.95
N PHE A 17 -6.93 20.89 12.96
CA PHE A 17 -6.51 19.50 13.01
C PHE A 17 -7.49 18.62 12.23
N ARG A 18 -7.29 18.48 10.92
CA ARG A 18 -8.18 17.68 10.05
C ARG A 18 -7.43 16.59 9.30
N SER A 19 -8.21 15.65 8.78
CA SER A 19 -7.73 14.59 7.88
C SER A 19 -7.45 15.21 6.51
N LEU A 20 -6.17 15.35 6.17
CA LEU A 20 -5.71 16.02 4.94
C LEU A 20 -5.83 15.11 3.71
N LEU A 21 -5.38 13.86 3.82
CA LEU A 21 -5.39 12.92 2.69
C LEU A 21 -6.81 12.47 2.38
N GLY A 22 -7.26 12.70 1.15
CA GLY A 22 -8.61 12.39 0.71
C GLY A 22 -9.63 13.50 0.95
N LYS A 23 -9.21 14.66 1.47
CA LYS A 23 -10.08 15.84 1.58
C LYS A 23 -10.60 16.29 0.20
N ASP A 24 -9.79 16.13 -0.83
CA ASP A 24 -10.05 16.51 -2.21
C ASP A 24 -9.79 15.33 -3.17
N ARG A 25 -9.73 15.65 -4.48
CA ARG A 25 -9.47 14.69 -5.56
C ARG A 25 -7.99 14.41 -5.82
N GLU A 26 -7.10 15.14 -5.14
CA GLU A 26 -5.66 15.07 -5.36
C GLU A 26 -4.99 14.05 -4.42
N SER A 27 -5.73 13.45 -3.48
CA SER A 27 -5.18 12.47 -2.55
C SER A 27 -6.16 11.36 -2.17
N TRP A 28 -5.61 10.22 -1.72
CA TRP A 28 -6.32 9.02 -1.28
C TRP A 28 -5.71 8.55 0.04
N GLY A 29 -6.50 8.54 1.11
CA GLY A 29 -5.96 8.35 2.46
C GLY A 29 -6.65 7.23 3.25
N LEU A 30 -5.86 6.52 4.07
CA LEU A 30 -6.30 5.62 5.13
C LEU A 30 -6.08 6.27 6.50
N SER A 31 -7.13 6.34 7.29
CA SER A 31 -7.11 6.78 8.69
C SER A 31 -6.81 5.61 9.64
N TYR A 32 -6.15 5.90 10.77
CA TYR A 32 -5.93 4.93 11.84
C TYR A 32 -7.24 4.39 12.44
N LYS A 33 -8.36 5.08 12.22
CA LYS A 33 -9.71 4.62 12.58
C LYS A 33 -10.24 3.50 11.68
N GLY A 34 -9.50 3.12 10.63
CA GLY A 34 -9.92 2.10 9.65
C GLY A 34 -10.85 2.62 8.55
N LEU A 35 -10.90 3.94 8.39
CA LEU A 35 -11.68 4.61 7.36
C LEU A 35 -10.77 5.04 6.21
N ILE A 36 -11.23 4.87 4.98
CA ILE A 36 -10.60 5.46 3.79
C ILE A 36 -11.32 6.74 3.39
N GLN A 37 -10.58 7.70 2.85
CA GLN A 37 -11.09 8.99 2.43
C GLN A 37 -10.58 9.36 1.02
N HIS A 38 -11.47 9.90 0.19
CA HIS A 38 -11.17 10.52 -1.11
C HIS A 38 -12.33 11.42 -1.56
N ASP A 39 -12.05 12.56 -2.20
CA ASP A 39 -13.05 13.54 -2.65
C ASP A 39 -14.03 13.94 -1.53
N GLY A 40 -13.50 14.11 -0.31
CA GLY A 40 -14.28 14.44 0.89
C GLY A 40 -15.16 13.30 1.43
N SER A 41 -15.28 12.18 0.70
CA SER A 41 -16.11 11.03 1.08
C SER A 41 -15.34 10.05 1.97
N TRP A 42 -16.02 9.52 2.99
CA TRP A 42 -15.50 8.53 3.92
C TRP A 42 -16.16 7.18 3.74
N LYS A 43 -15.38 6.11 3.82
CA LYS A 43 -15.89 4.73 3.76
C LYS A 43 -15.21 3.83 4.79
N ASN A 44 -15.97 2.92 5.37
CA ASN A 44 -15.43 1.84 6.19
C ASN A 44 -14.61 0.90 5.31
N TYR A 45 -13.42 0.55 5.76
CA TYR A 45 -12.50 -0.29 4.98
C TYR A 45 -11.76 -1.32 5.85
N SER A 46 -11.35 -0.94 7.05
CA SER A 46 -10.63 -1.85 7.95
C SER A 46 -11.02 -1.65 9.41
N LYS A 47 -10.49 -2.53 10.27
CA LYS A 47 -10.43 -2.26 11.71
C LYS A 47 -9.49 -1.09 11.99
N ALA A 48 -9.71 -0.41 13.11
CA ALA A 48 -8.80 0.60 13.62
C ALA A 48 -7.44 -0.03 14.00
N PHE A 49 -6.38 0.77 13.94
CA PHE A 49 -5.02 0.38 14.25
C PHE A 49 -4.28 1.51 14.99
N GLY A 50 -3.14 1.18 15.60
CA GLY A 50 -2.44 2.10 16.48
C GLY A 50 -0.96 1.78 16.65
N LYS A 51 -0.38 2.20 17.77
CA LYS A 51 1.04 2.00 18.09
C LYS A 51 1.43 0.52 17.91
N GLY A 52 2.57 0.29 17.24
CA GLY A 52 3.09 -1.06 16.97
C GLY A 52 2.47 -1.75 15.76
N SER A 53 1.45 -1.17 15.12
CA SER A 53 0.86 -1.74 13.90
C SER A 53 1.77 -1.51 12.70
N LEU A 54 1.88 -2.53 11.84
CA LEU A 54 2.56 -2.44 10.55
C LEU A 54 1.52 -2.23 9.45
N VAL A 55 1.56 -1.08 8.79
CA VAL A 55 0.67 -0.78 7.66
C VAL A 55 1.46 -0.88 6.36
N GLY A 56 1.05 -1.77 5.47
CA GLY A 56 1.58 -1.84 4.11
C GLY A 56 0.72 -1.02 3.15
N VAL A 57 1.37 -0.40 2.17
CA VAL A 57 0.73 0.33 1.08
C VAL A 57 1.13 -0.33 -0.23
N HIS A 58 0.17 -0.83 -0.99
CA HIS A 58 0.39 -1.49 -2.26
C HIS A 58 -0.34 -0.73 -3.37
N LEU A 59 0.42 -0.02 -4.18
CA LEU A 59 -0.05 0.71 -5.34
C LEU A 59 0.30 -0.08 -6.61
N ASP A 60 -0.73 -0.60 -7.30
CA ASP A 60 -0.59 -1.18 -8.63
C ASP A 60 -0.95 -0.10 -9.66
N THR A 61 0.07 0.52 -10.26
CA THR A 61 -0.10 1.59 -11.26
C THR A 61 -0.57 1.06 -12.61
N TRP A 62 -0.39 -0.24 -12.88
CA TRP A 62 -0.85 -0.89 -14.10
C TRP A 62 -2.36 -1.13 -14.08
N LYS A 63 -2.88 -1.73 -13.00
CA LYS A 63 -4.32 -1.91 -12.76
C LYS A 63 -5.00 -0.63 -12.27
N GLY A 64 -4.23 0.32 -11.73
CA GLY A 64 -4.76 1.55 -11.15
C GLY A 64 -5.49 1.31 -9.83
N THR A 65 -4.96 0.43 -8.98
CA THR A 65 -5.58 0.06 -7.70
C THR A 65 -4.66 0.37 -6.52
N LEU A 66 -5.23 0.82 -5.41
CA LEU A 66 -4.55 0.98 -4.13
C LEU A 66 -5.16 0.05 -3.10
N GLN A 67 -4.31 -0.67 -2.40
CA GLN A 67 -4.66 -1.58 -1.32
C GLN A 67 -3.74 -1.35 -0.12
N PHE A 68 -4.28 -1.59 1.08
CA PHE A 68 -3.49 -1.58 2.30
C PHE A 68 -3.44 -2.98 2.94
N THR A 69 -2.39 -3.19 3.72
CA THR A 69 -2.29 -4.35 4.62
C THR A 69 -2.16 -3.87 6.07
N LEU A 70 -2.71 -4.64 7.01
CA LEU A 70 -2.52 -4.42 8.43
C LEU A 70 -1.89 -5.66 9.04
N ASN A 71 -0.70 -5.49 9.63
CA ASN A 71 0.11 -6.59 10.17
C ASN A 71 0.23 -7.72 9.15
N ARG A 72 0.60 -7.35 7.90
CA ARG A 72 0.78 -8.23 6.74
C ARG A 72 -0.48 -8.92 6.21
N LYS A 73 -1.65 -8.65 6.80
CA LYS A 73 -2.93 -9.16 6.31
C LYS A 73 -3.54 -8.18 5.30
N PRO A 74 -3.86 -8.62 4.07
CA PRO A 74 -4.52 -7.78 3.08
C PRO A 74 -5.92 -7.37 3.52
N MET A 75 -6.30 -6.10 3.29
CA MET A 75 -7.61 -5.55 3.67
C MET A 75 -8.56 -5.38 2.46
N GLY A 76 -8.22 -5.96 1.31
CA GLY A 76 -8.96 -5.79 0.04
C GLY A 76 -8.62 -4.49 -0.69
N THR A 77 -9.28 -4.22 -1.82
CA THR A 77 -9.03 -3.00 -2.62
C THR A 77 -9.64 -1.78 -1.94
N ALA A 78 -8.82 -0.75 -1.66
CA ALA A 78 -9.29 0.50 -1.07
C ALA A 78 -9.79 1.48 -2.14
N PHE A 79 -9.01 1.64 -3.21
CA PHE A 79 -9.33 2.58 -4.29
C PHE A 79 -9.01 1.98 -5.66
N THR A 80 -9.73 2.45 -6.66
CA THR A 80 -9.57 2.12 -8.09
C THR A 80 -9.51 3.41 -8.91
N GLY A 81 -9.23 3.32 -10.20
CA GLY A 81 -9.19 4.51 -11.08
C GLY A 81 -7.91 5.34 -10.95
N LEU A 82 -6.83 4.74 -10.46
CA LEU A 82 -5.53 5.41 -10.28
C LEU A 82 -4.58 5.28 -11.48
N ARG A 83 -5.02 4.60 -12.56
CA ARG A 83 -4.19 4.34 -13.74
C ARG A 83 -3.81 5.65 -14.43
N GLY A 84 -2.55 5.77 -14.82
CA GLY A 84 -2.02 6.96 -15.51
C GLY A 84 -1.84 8.19 -14.63
N LYS A 85 -2.09 8.09 -13.32
CA LYS A 85 -1.80 9.18 -12.37
C LYS A 85 -0.36 9.09 -11.90
N GLU A 86 0.29 10.25 -11.83
CA GLU A 86 1.56 10.39 -11.13
C GLU A 86 1.28 10.54 -9.64
N LEU A 87 1.68 9.55 -8.85
CA LEU A 87 1.32 9.42 -7.44
C LEU A 87 2.55 9.30 -6.57
N TYR A 88 2.50 10.00 -5.45
CA TYR A 88 3.56 10.05 -4.45
C TYR A 88 3.05 9.46 -3.14
N PRO A 89 3.87 8.65 -2.43
CA PRO A 89 3.50 8.16 -1.11
C PRO A 89 3.40 9.33 -0.13
N MET A 90 2.32 9.37 0.66
CA MET A 90 2.03 10.48 1.57
C MET A 90 1.66 9.98 2.95
N ILE A 91 2.12 10.71 3.97
CA ILE A 91 1.80 10.48 5.37
C ILE A 91 1.50 11.84 6.00
N THR A 92 0.43 11.88 6.77
CA THR A 92 0.02 13.09 7.51
C THR A 92 -0.26 12.73 8.96
N SER A 93 0.07 13.61 9.90
CA SER A 93 -0.20 13.39 11.32
C SER A 93 -0.60 14.69 11.97
N THR A 94 -1.76 14.69 12.62
CA THR A 94 -2.23 15.78 13.48
C THR A 94 -2.11 15.42 14.97
N ALA A 95 -1.81 14.16 15.28
CA ALA A 95 -1.67 13.70 16.66
C ALA A 95 -0.27 14.00 17.21
N ALA A 96 -0.23 14.67 18.36
CA ALA A 96 1.01 14.98 19.07
C ALA A 96 1.80 13.70 19.41
N LYS A 97 3.13 13.80 19.40
CA LYS A 97 4.08 12.71 19.72
C LYS A 97 3.95 11.45 18.85
N THR A 98 3.30 11.56 17.68
CA THR A 98 3.25 10.46 16.71
C THR A 98 4.61 10.27 16.06
N LYS A 99 5.07 9.01 15.99
CA LYS A 99 6.26 8.61 15.24
C LYS A 99 5.85 7.56 14.22
N MET A 100 6.19 7.80 12.96
CA MET A 100 6.00 6.85 11.87
C MET A 100 7.37 6.54 11.28
N ARG A 101 7.62 5.28 10.95
CA ARG A 101 8.90 4.84 10.38
C ARG A 101 8.63 4.00 9.14
N ILE A 102 9.21 4.40 8.02
CA ILE A 102 9.24 3.57 6.82
C ILE A 102 10.28 2.48 7.03
N THR A 103 9.85 1.22 7.07
CA THR A 103 10.75 0.07 7.24
C THR A 103 11.20 -0.51 5.91
N GLN A 104 10.39 -0.36 4.86
CA GLN A 104 10.64 -0.93 3.55
C GLN A 104 9.87 -0.10 2.50
N SER A 105 10.53 0.21 1.39
CA SER A 105 9.93 0.84 0.22
C SER A 105 10.53 0.19 -1.02
N ILE A 106 9.68 -0.33 -1.89
CA ILE A 106 10.08 -1.09 -3.07
C ILE A 106 9.14 -0.74 -4.21
N SER A 107 9.71 -0.56 -5.39
CA SER A 107 9.00 -0.47 -6.65
C SER A 107 9.56 -1.51 -7.60
N VAL A 108 8.67 -2.18 -8.34
CA VAL A 108 9.03 -3.12 -9.39
C VAL A 108 8.22 -2.81 -10.64
N PRO A 109 8.82 -2.85 -11.83
CA PRO A 109 8.07 -2.73 -13.07
C PRO A 109 7.11 -3.92 -13.21
N ASN A 110 5.94 -3.69 -13.83
CA ASN A 110 5.06 -4.80 -14.14
C ASN A 110 5.68 -5.69 -15.24
N SER A 111 5.52 -7.00 -15.11
CA SER A 111 6.05 -7.98 -16.07
C SER A 111 5.21 -9.25 -16.04
N LEU A 112 5.19 -9.99 -17.16
CA LEU A 112 4.53 -11.30 -17.22
C LEU A 112 5.10 -12.23 -16.14
N GLN A 113 6.41 -12.18 -15.91
CA GLN A 113 7.06 -12.96 -14.86
C GLN A 113 6.47 -12.63 -13.48
N LEU A 114 6.28 -11.35 -13.13
CA LEU A 114 5.67 -10.94 -11.86
C LEU A 114 4.23 -11.44 -11.74
N ASP A 115 3.44 -11.29 -12.80
CA ASP A 115 2.05 -11.73 -12.83
C ASP A 115 1.92 -13.25 -12.70
N CYS A 116 2.73 -14.04 -13.40
CA CYS A 116 2.78 -15.49 -13.27
C CYS A 116 3.18 -15.92 -11.85
N MET A 117 4.20 -15.26 -11.28
CA MET A 117 4.70 -15.57 -9.94
C MET A 117 3.67 -15.29 -8.85
N ALA A 118 2.84 -14.25 -9.02
CA ALA A 118 1.73 -13.96 -8.11
C ALA A 118 0.62 -15.03 -8.13
N LYS A 119 0.55 -15.87 -9.17
CA LYS A 119 -0.41 -16.99 -9.26
C LYS A 119 0.08 -18.26 -8.56
N ILE A 120 1.38 -18.38 -8.29
CA ILE A 120 1.96 -19.57 -7.65
C ILE A 120 1.58 -19.58 -6.17
N LYS A 121 0.94 -20.66 -5.72
CA LYS A 121 0.57 -20.79 -4.31
C LYS A 121 1.80 -21.05 -3.44
N CYS A 122 1.73 -20.62 -2.17
CA CYS A 122 2.83 -20.89 -1.23
C CYS A 122 3.15 -22.38 -1.10
N ALA A 123 2.15 -23.27 -1.18
CA ALA A 123 2.36 -24.73 -1.09
C ALA A 123 3.11 -25.33 -2.30
N GLU A 124 2.98 -24.72 -3.47
CA GLU A 124 3.59 -25.19 -4.72
C GLU A 124 5.03 -24.66 -4.87
N ARG A 125 5.38 -23.62 -4.11
CA ARG A 125 6.63 -22.88 -4.23
C ARG A 125 7.86 -23.76 -4.00
N ASP A 126 7.86 -24.56 -2.95
CA ASP A 126 9.02 -25.39 -2.60
C ASP A 126 9.26 -26.48 -3.65
N TYR A 127 8.18 -27.08 -4.16
CA TYR A 127 8.24 -28.02 -5.28
C TYR A 127 8.81 -27.35 -6.53
N LEU A 128 8.26 -26.20 -6.94
CA LEU A 128 8.68 -25.51 -8.15
C LEU A 128 10.13 -25.03 -8.08
N ILE A 129 10.57 -24.51 -6.94
CA ILE A 129 11.96 -24.11 -6.70
C ILE A 129 12.93 -25.29 -6.83
N ARG A 130 12.52 -26.48 -6.39
CA ARG A 130 13.32 -27.70 -6.49
C ARG A 130 13.36 -28.23 -7.92
N THR A 131 12.22 -28.26 -8.60
CA THR A 131 12.08 -28.78 -9.97
C THR A 131 12.72 -27.87 -11.01
N PHE A 132 12.64 -26.55 -10.81
CA PHE A 132 13.21 -25.55 -11.72
C PHE A 132 14.17 -24.63 -10.94
N PRO A 133 15.45 -25.00 -10.78
CA PRO A 133 16.41 -24.25 -9.98
C PRO A 133 16.56 -22.77 -10.38
N GLY A 134 16.33 -22.44 -11.66
CA GLY A 134 16.31 -21.06 -12.15
C GLY A 134 15.28 -20.16 -11.43
N LEU A 135 14.20 -20.72 -10.89
CA LEU A 135 13.22 -19.99 -10.08
C LEU A 135 13.80 -19.45 -8.77
N LYS A 136 14.92 -19.99 -8.28
CA LYS A 136 15.60 -19.50 -7.06
C LYS A 136 16.05 -18.06 -7.20
N TYR A 137 16.54 -17.65 -8.37
CA TYR A 137 16.99 -16.28 -8.62
C TYR A 137 15.82 -15.29 -8.56
N PHE A 138 14.65 -15.70 -9.04
CA PHE A 138 13.43 -14.89 -8.99
C PHE A 138 12.92 -14.77 -7.55
N TYR A 139 12.87 -15.88 -6.81
CA TYR A 139 12.37 -15.87 -5.43
C TYR A 139 13.35 -15.32 -4.39
N GLY A 140 14.65 -15.31 -4.66
CA GLY A 140 15.68 -14.72 -3.79
C GLY A 140 15.83 -13.19 -3.94
N SER A 141 15.33 -12.62 -5.03
CA SER A 141 15.33 -11.17 -5.29
C SER A 141 14.16 -10.44 -4.61
N ILE A 142 13.91 -9.19 -4.97
CA ILE A 142 12.83 -8.28 -4.49
C ILE A 142 11.50 -9.00 -4.17
N PHE A 143 11.15 -10.05 -4.92
CA PHE A 143 9.96 -10.88 -4.70
C PHE A 143 9.90 -11.58 -3.33
N ALA A 144 11.03 -11.96 -2.72
CA ALA A 144 11.05 -12.48 -1.34
C ALA A 144 10.42 -11.47 -0.38
N SER A 145 10.76 -10.20 -0.57
CA SER A 145 10.39 -9.12 0.33
C SER A 145 8.95 -8.63 0.10
N LEU A 146 8.47 -8.67 -1.15
CA LEU A 146 7.06 -8.43 -1.51
C LEU A 146 6.17 -9.57 -0.99
N VAL A 147 6.53 -10.84 -1.24
CA VAL A 147 5.72 -12.01 -0.84
C VAL A 147 5.76 -12.26 0.68
N ARG A 148 6.85 -11.90 1.38
CA ARG A 148 6.89 -11.94 2.86
C ARG A 148 6.02 -10.86 3.50
N GLY A 149 5.73 -9.75 2.80
CA GLY A 149 4.86 -8.68 3.28
C GLY A 149 3.37 -9.02 3.30
N PHE A 150 2.98 -10.12 2.63
CA PHE A 150 1.60 -10.64 2.55
C PHE A 150 1.39 -11.95 3.34
N ARG A 151 2.33 -12.34 4.21
CA ARG A 151 2.22 -13.49 5.11
C ARG A 151 1.79 -13.08 6.52
#